data_AF-A0A165CY23-F1
#
_entry.id   AF-A0A165CY23-F1
#
_cell.length_a   1.000
_cell.length_b   1.000
_cell.length_c   1.000
_cell.angle_alpha   90.00
_cell.angle_beta   90.00
_cell.angle_gamma   90.00
#
_symmetry.space_group_name_H-M   'P 1'
#
loop_
_entity.id
_entity.type
_entity.pdbx_description
1 polymer ?
#
loop_
_entity_poly.entity_id
_entity_poly.type
_entity_poly.pdbx_seq_one_letter_code
_entity_poly.pdbx_strand_id
1 'polypeptide(L)'
;MSARSIFQRAEIAYSSGDAPEALKLYAKAIRKILADEDVTQPFLPAGMEPPDMPRELIGAIWRNLCGFFRDPALGFNATTAPDAYKLMASFKPSNEQHNSYQAFAKRGAHGLAILKAMQITATFTTGLMAWDKKDRATAARRYQDALALADTHPPFNSKSPKAGLETWVCADVQQTRDNLKILIDTDTKHAIILGEETIGRKETRELPKPSVRFEPDGSISLDDQVSFATDVCYACGSRGAKMSKCSKCKKATYCGRECQLAHWPTHKAPCKAVTSASAS
;
A
#
# COMPACT_ATOMS: atom_id res chain seq x y z
N MET A 1 28.97 14.55 4.82
CA MET A 1 28.82 13.08 4.74
C MET A 1 27.95 12.75 3.55
N SER A 2 28.39 11.84 2.68
CA SER A 2 27.58 11.34 1.56
C SER A 2 26.48 10.41 2.03
N ALA A 3 25.42 10.22 1.24
CA ALA A 3 24.37 9.25 1.55
C ALA A 3 24.93 7.84 1.73
N ARG A 4 25.94 7.45 0.93
CA ARG A 4 26.64 6.16 1.07
C ARG A 4 27.29 6.00 2.45
N SER A 5 27.97 7.02 2.96
CA SER A 5 28.56 6.99 4.31
C SER A 5 27.50 6.92 5.42
N ILE A 6 26.34 7.55 5.21
CA ILE A 6 25.21 7.48 6.15
C ILE A 6 24.59 6.08 6.12
N PHE A 7 24.44 5.48 4.92
CA PHE A 7 23.93 4.12 4.75
C PHE A 7 24.85 3.09 5.42
N GLN A 8 26.17 3.17 5.24
CA GLN A 8 27.12 2.28 5.92
C GLN A 8 26.98 2.34 7.45
N ARG A 9 26.76 3.53 8.00
CA ARG A 9 26.49 3.69 9.44
C ARG A 9 25.15 3.08 9.85
N ALA A 10 24.13 3.12 8.98
CA ALA A 10 22.85 2.48 9.23
C ALA A 10 23.00 0.95 9.31
N GLU A 11 23.75 0.35 8.38
CA GLU A 11 24.04 -1.08 8.38
C GLU A 11 24.82 -1.49 9.64
N ILE A 12 25.81 -0.69 10.07
CA ILE A 12 26.55 -0.92 11.33
C ILE A 12 25.61 -0.87 12.53
N ALA A 13 24.77 0.17 12.63
CA ALA A 13 23.79 0.30 13.71
C ALA A 13 22.85 -0.92 13.77
N TYR A 14 22.33 -1.35 12.63
CA TYR A 14 21.46 -2.52 12.54
C TYR A 14 22.19 -3.81 12.97
N SER A 15 23.39 -4.04 12.45
CA SER A 15 24.21 -5.22 12.81
C SER A 15 24.60 -5.25 14.30
N SER A 16 24.62 -4.09 14.95
CA SER A 16 24.91 -3.94 16.38
C SER A 16 23.64 -3.99 17.26
N GLY A 17 22.47 -4.26 16.68
CA GLY A 17 21.19 -4.35 17.39
C GLY A 17 20.47 -3.02 17.62
N ASP A 18 20.97 -1.89 17.11
CA ASP A 18 20.34 -0.57 17.22
C ASP A 18 19.44 -0.29 16.01
N ALA A 19 18.31 -1.00 15.96
CA ALA A 19 17.31 -0.82 14.91
C ALA A 19 16.73 0.62 14.84
N PRO A 20 16.43 1.32 15.94
CA PRO A 20 15.95 2.70 15.88
C PRO A 20 16.94 3.66 15.21
N GLU A 21 18.24 3.58 15.53
CA GLU A 21 19.24 4.42 14.87
C GLU A 21 19.44 4.02 13.41
N ALA A 22 19.41 2.73 13.08
CA ALA A 22 19.46 2.26 11.69
C ALA A 22 18.32 2.86 10.84
N LEU A 23 17.08 2.78 11.32
CA LEU A 23 15.91 3.34 10.62
C LEU A 23 16.02 4.84 10.41
N LYS A 24 16.48 5.56 11.44
CA LYS A 24 16.73 7.00 11.37
C LYS A 24 17.81 7.34 10.33
N LEU A 25 18.89 6.56 10.27
CA LEU A 25 19.97 6.74 9.31
C LEU A 25 19.53 6.41 7.87
N TYR A 26 18.71 5.37 7.65
CA TYR A 26 18.12 5.11 6.32
C TYR A 26 17.30 6.29 5.83
N ALA A 27 16.40 6.82 6.67
CA ALA A 27 15.59 7.99 6.32
C ALA A 27 16.45 9.23 6.04
N LYS A 28 17.53 9.41 6.81
CA LYS A 28 18.51 10.49 6.59
C LYS A 28 19.26 10.33 5.26
N ALA A 29 19.68 9.11 4.91
CA ALA A 29 20.38 8.84 3.66
C ALA A 29 19.47 9.10 2.44
N ILE A 30 18.21 8.63 2.48
CA ILE A 30 17.23 8.93 1.41
C ILE A 30 17.05 10.44 1.23
N ARG A 31 16.85 11.20 2.33
CA ARG A 31 16.72 12.66 2.25
C ARG A 31 17.95 13.34 1.67
N LYS A 32 19.15 12.87 2.01
CA LYS A 32 20.40 13.37 1.41
C LYS A 32 20.39 13.15 -0.09
N ILE A 33 20.08 11.94 -0.57
CA ILE A 33 20.05 11.66 -2.01
C ILE A 33 19.05 12.58 -2.73
N LEU A 34 17.83 12.70 -2.19
CA LEU A 34 16.79 13.52 -2.78
C LEU A 34 17.12 15.02 -2.81
N ALA A 35 17.93 15.51 -1.87
CA ALA A 35 18.28 16.92 -1.75
C ALA A 35 19.36 17.33 -2.76
N ASP A 36 20.43 16.55 -2.88
CA ASP A 36 21.65 17.00 -3.55
C ASP A 36 22.56 15.88 -4.10
N GLU A 37 22.11 14.62 -4.19
CA GLU A 37 22.87 13.55 -4.84
C GLU A 37 22.11 12.91 -6.01
N ASP A 38 22.78 12.00 -6.72
CA ASP A 38 22.18 11.31 -7.86
C ASP A 38 21.30 10.13 -7.39
N VAL A 39 20.01 10.17 -7.71
CA VAL A 39 19.06 9.08 -7.45
C VAL A 39 19.37 7.81 -8.25
N THR A 40 20.17 7.89 -9.31
CA THR A 40 20.65 6.74 -10.09
C THR A 40 22.05 6.30 -9.72
N GLN A 41 22.63 6.82 -8.63
CA GLN A 41 23.97 6.40 -8.21
C GLN A 41 23.99 4.89 -7.90
N PRO A 42 25.00 4.14 -8.36
CA PRO A 42 25.06 2.70 -8.16
C PRO A 42 25.19 2.37 -6.67
N PHE A 43 24.66 1.22 -6.26
CA PHE A 43 24.83 0.65 -4.93
C PHE A 43 26.12 -0.19 -4.87
N LEU A 44 26.13 -1.31 -5.57
CA LEU A 44 27.25 -2.25 -5.65
C LEU A 44 27.89 -2.23 -7.05
N PRO A 45 29.12 -2.78 -7.19
CA PRO A 45 29.66 -3.11 -8.50
C PRO A 45 28.77 -4.16 -9.19
N ALA A 46 28.52 -3.97 -10.49
CA ALA A 46 27.64 -4.84 -11.25
C ALA A 46 28.07 -6.31 -11.19
N GLY A 47 27.12 -7.19 -10.86
CA GLY A 47 27.30 -8.65 -10.87
C GLY A 47 27.53 -9.29 -9.50
N MET A 48 27.46 -8.50 -8.43
CA MET A 48 27.56 -9.00 -7.04
C MET A 48 26.23 -8.94 -6.28
N GLU A 49 25.17 -8.45 -6.92
CA GLU A 49 23.88 -8.21 -6.27
C GLU A 49 22.95 -9.43 -6.35
N PRO A 50 22.24 -9.76 -5.25
CA PRO A 50 21.08 -10.66 -5.32
C PRO A 50 20.11 -10.24 -6.43
N PRO A 51 19.41 -11.19 -7.09
CA PRO A 51 18.53 -10.87 -8.22
C PRO A 51 17.42 -9.86 -7.92
N ASP A 52 17.01 -9.71 -6.67
CA ASP A 52 15.99 -8.78 -6.18
C ASP A 52 16.57 -7.51 -5.54
N MET A 53 17.90 -7.33 -5.53
CA MET A 53 18.51 -6.18 -4.89
C MET A 53 18.58 -5.00 -5.85
N PRO A 54 17.94 -3.85 -5.55
CA PRO A 54 18.01 -2.67 -6.41
C PRO A 54 19.46 -2.25 -6.68
N ARG A 55 19.74 -1.86 -7.92
CA ARG A 55 21.09 -1.49 -8.35
C ARG A 55 21.47 -0.08 -7.93
N GLU A 56 20.48 0.75 -7.61
CA GLU A 56 20.67 2.13 -7.19
C GLU A 56 20.72 2.22 -5.67
N LEU A 57 21.62 3.04 -5.13
CA LEU A 57 21.80 3.21 -3.69
C LEU A 57 20.49 3.60 -3.00
N ILE A 58 19.71 4.51 -3.59
CA ILE A 58 18.41 4.91 -3.04
C ILE A 58 17.43 3.73 -2.99
N GLY A 59 17.45 2.84 -4.00
CA GLY A 59 16.62 1.66 -4.04
C GLY A 59 16.97 0.66 -2.95
N ALA A 60 18.27 0.42 -2.72
CA ALA A 60 18.75 -0.46 -1.65
C ALA A 60 18.36 0.07 -0.26
N ILE A 61 18.60 1.36 0.00
CA ILE A 61 18.20 2.00 1.26
C ILE A 61 16.68 1.93 1.45
N TRP A 62 15.93 2.19 0.38
CA TRP A 62 14.47 2.19 0.41
C TRP A 62 13.88 0.82 0.70
N ARG A 63 14.47 -0.25 0.15
CA ARG A 63 14.11 -1.64 0.45
C ARG A 63 14.28 -1.94 1.94
N ASN A 64 15.42 -1.57 2.53
CA ASN A 64 15.66 -1.75 3.97
C ASN A 64 14.68 -0.95 4.82
N LEU A 65 14.45 0.32 4.48
CA LEU A 65 13.47 1.17 5.18
C LEU A 65 12.05 0.60 5.13
N CYS A 66 11.61 0.09 3.97
CA CYS A 66 10.31 -0.59 3.87
C CYS A 66 10.26 -1.85 4.73
N GLY A 67 11.33 -2.66 4.72
CA GLY A 67 11.44 -3.86 5.55
C GLY A 67 11.21 -3.60 7.03
N PHE A 68 11.75 -2.49 7.56
CA PHE A 68 11.57 -2.11 8.96
C PHE A 68 10.11 -1.84 9.35
N PHE A 69 9.29 -1.34 8.42
CA PHE A 69 7.85 -1.12 8.65
C PHE A 69 7.00 -2.36 8.38
N ARG A 70 7.55 -3.36 7.67
CA ARG A 70 6.86 -4.60 7.31
C ARG A 70 7.13 -5.73 8.29
N ASP A 71 8.21 -5.66 9.06
CA ASP A 71 8.55 -6.64 10.09
C ASP A 71 7.85 -6.29 11.42
N PRO A 72 6.83 -7.06 11.84
CA PRO A 72 6.12 -6.80 13.09
C PRO A 72 7.02 -6.91 14.32
N ALA A 73 8.10 -7.72 14.27
CA ALA A 73 9.01 -7.91 15.39
C ALA A 73 9.80 -6.64 15.73
N LEU A 74 9.99 -5.73 14.76
CA LEU A 74 10.67 -4.45 14.98
C LEU A 74 9.74 -3.36 15.55
N GLY A 75 8.42 -3.52 15.45
CA GLY A 75 7.45 -2.63 16.10
C GLY A 75 7.40 -1.19 15.56
N PHE A 76 7.99 -0.89 14.41
CA PHE A 76 8.02 0.47 13.86
C PHE A 76 6.72 0.88 13.18
N ASN A 77 6.21 2.07 13.51
CA ASN A 77 4.97 2.62 12.98
C ASN A 77 4.92 4.16 13.07
N ALA A 78 3.78 4.75 12.72
CA ALA A 78 3.58 6.20 12.75
C ALA A 78 3.81 6.87 14.12
N THR A 79 3.70 6.11 15.21
CA THR A 79 3.91 6.58 16.58
C THR A 79 5.35 6.34 17.03
N THR A 80 5.92 5.16 16.75
CA THR A 80 7.26 4.77 17.22
C THR A 80 8.40 5.28 16.34
N ALA A 81 8.13 5.58 15.06
CA ALA A 81 9.10 6.13 14.12
C ALA A 81 8.45 7.18 13.18
N PRO A 82 7.89 8.28 13.73
CA PRO A 82 7.06 9.22 12.98
C PRO A 82 7.77 9.85 11.78
N ASP A 83 9.06 10.18 11.90
CA ASP A 83 9.80 10.88 10.84
C ASP A 83 10.15 9.98 9.65
N ALA A 84 10.49 8.72 9.92
CA ALA A 84 10.72 7.71 8.90
C ALA A 84 9.39 7.29 8.26
N TYR A 85 8.33 7.15 9.06
CA TYR A 85 6.99 6.82 8.56
C TYR A 85 6.46 7.91 7.63
N LYS A 86 6.58 9.18 8.01
CA LYS A 86 6.17 10.32 7.18
C LYS A 86 6.93 10.36 5.85
N LEU A 87 8.24 10.08 5.87
CA LEU A 87 9.04 9.98 4.66
C LEU A 87 8.54 8.85 3.74
N MET A 88 8.36 7.63 4.27
CA MET A 88 7.84 6.54 3.46
C MET A 88 6.44 6.86 2.91
N ALA A 89 5.55 7.36 3.76
CA ALA A 89 4.17 7.66 3.41
C ALA A 89 4.04 8.83 2.42
N SER A 90 5.04 9.71 2.30
CA SER A 90 5.04 10.80 1.30
C SER A 90 5.26 10.30 -0.13
N PHE A 91 5.67 9.04 -0.31
CA PHE A 91 5.77 8.41 -1.64
C PHE A 91 4.49 7.70 -2.06
N LYS A 92 3.36 7.83 -1.35
CA LYS A 92 2.09 7.32 -1.89
C LYS A 92 1.75 8.05 -3.21
N PRO A 93 1.06 7.39 -4.16
CA PRO A 93 0.56 8.03 -5.36
C PRO A 93 -0.22 9.29 -4.99
N SER A 94 0.29 10.44 -5.43
CA SER A 94 -0.32 11.76 -5.26
C SER A 94 0.01 12.60 -6.49
N ASN A 95 -0.68 13.74 -6.68
CA ASN A 95 -0.46 14.61 -7.84
C ASN A 95 1.05 14.92 -8.01
N GLU A 96 1.52 14.77 -9.25
CA GLU A 96 2.93 14.72 -9.69
C GLU A 96 3.77 15.99 -9.39
N GLN A 97 3.21 16.97 -8.68
CA GLN A 97 3.79 18.29 -8.44
C GLN A 97 4.73 18.37 -7.22
N HIS A 98 5.11 17.24 -6.60
CA HIS A 98 6.02 17.28 -5.46
C HIS A 98 7.46 17.58 -5.90
N ASN A 99 8.11 18.59 -5.33
CA ASN A 99 9.48 19.02 -5.69
C ASN A 99 10.52 17.88 -5.65
N SER A 100 10.32 16.87 -4.79
CA SER A 100 11.23 15.71 -4.71
C SER A 100 11.15 14.78 -5.92
N TYR A 101 10.15 14.90 -6.80
CA TYR A 101 10.04 14.10 -8.02
C TYR A 101 10.90 14.64 -9.16
N GLN A 102 11.30 15.92 -9.09
CA GLN A 102 12.19 16.52 -10.09
C GLN A 102 13.56 15.81 -10.14
N ALA A 103 14.08 15.34 -9.00
CA ALA A 103 15.33 14.59 -8.96
C ALA A 103 15.28 13.31 -9.81
N PHE A 104 14.13 12.62 -9.81
CA PHE A 104 13.89 11.44 -10.64
C PHE A 104 13.64 11.81 -12.10
N ALA A 105 12.82 12.84 -12.36
CA ALA A 105 12.51 13.28 -13.72
C ALA A 105 13.78 13.71 -14.49
N LYS A 106 14.75 14.35 -13.83
CA LYS A 106 16.06 14.71 -14.40
C LYS A 106 16.87 13.52 -14.92
N ARG A 107 16.53 12.29 -14.50
CA ARG A 107 17.19 11.03 -14.91
C ARG A 107 16.37 10.24 -15.93
N GLY A 108 15.37 10.87 -16.54
CA GLY A 108 14.57 10.27 -17.61
C GLY A 108 13.81 9.02 -17.18
N ALA A 109 13.63 8.09 -18.12
CA ALA A 109 12.81 6.89 -17.91
C ALA A 109 13.30 6.02 -16.73
N HIS A 110 14.61 5.93 -16.52
CA HIS A 110 15.17 5.13 -15.44
C HIS A 110 14.88 5.75 -14.06
N GLY A 111 15.09 7.07 -13.91
CA GLY A 111 14.71 7.77 -12.67
C GLY A 111 13.22 7.66 -12.35
N LEU A 112 12.37 7.82 -13.36
CA LEU A 112 10.92 7.68 -13.18
C LEU A 112 10.51 6.24 -12.81
N ALA A 113 11.22 5.22 -13.28
CA ALA A 113 11.01 3.84 -12.86
C ALA A 113 11.34 3.64 -11.38
N ILE A 114 12.44 4.23 -10.88
CA ILE A 114 12.80 4.21 -9.45
C ILE A 114 11.72 4.88 -8.61
N LEU A 115 11.26 6.07 -9.01
CA LEU A 115 10.18 6.77 -8.33
C LEU A 115 8.93 5.89 -8.24
N LYS A 116 8.52 5.30 -9.35
CA LYS A 116 7.32 4.47 -9.40
C LYS A 116 7.44 3.22 -8.54
N ALA A 117 8.61 2.57 -8.52
CA ALA A 117 8.89 1.47 -7.61
C ALA A 117 8.76 1.91 -6.14
N MET A 118 9.34 3.05 -5.77
CA MET A 118 9.20 3.60 -4.42
C MET A 118 7.73 3.87 -4.08
N GLN A 119 6.95 4.40 -5.02
CA GLN A 119 5.53 4.68 -4.80
C GLN A 119 4.68 3.41 -4.61
N ILE A 120 4.89 2.39 -5.45
CA ILE A 120 4.23 1.08 -5.32
C ILE A 120 4.54 0.46 -3.97
N THR A 121 5.84 0.36 -3.64
CA THR A 121 6.30 -0.31 -2.42
C THR A 121 5.93 0.45 -1.14
N ALA A 122 5.92 1.78 -1.12
CA ALA A 122 5.34 2.56 -0.01
C ALA A 122 3.86 2.29 0.17
N THR A 123 3.11 2.23 -0.93
CA THR A 123 1.65 2.04 -0.88
C THR A 123 1.33 0.65 -0.37
N PHE A 124 2.01 -0.38 -0.88
CA PHE A 124 1.95 -1.74 -0.36
C PHE A 124 2.29 -1.80 1.13
N THR A 125 3.44 -1.24 1.56
CA THR A 125 3.83 -1.22 2.98
C THR A 125 2.74 -0.61 3.85
N THR A 126 2.17 0.53 3.45
CA THR A 126 1.09 1.15 4.23
C THR A 126 -0.23 0.39 4.19
N GLY A 127 -0.47 -0.41 3.15
CA GLY A 127 -1.58 -1.35 3.07
C GLY A 127 -1.40 -2.51 4.05
N LEU A 128 -0.19 -3.08 4.12
CA LEU A 128 0.16 -4.14 5.08
C LEU A 128 0.03 -3.63 6.53
N MET A 129 0.58 -2.45 6.83
CA MET A 129 0.42 -1.86 8.16
C MET A 129 -1.05 -1.58 8.53
N ALA A 130 -1.90 -1.27 7.56
CA ALA A 130 -3.33 -1.11 7.79
C ALA A 130 -4.01 -2.47 8.03
N TRP A 131 -3.59 -3.50 7.28
CA TRP A 131 -4.01 -4.89 7.49
C TRP A 131 -3.69 -5.35 8.92
N ASP A 132 -2.47 -5.13 9.39
CA ASP A 132 -2.04 -5.54 10.73
C ASP A 132 -2.82 -4.83 11.84
N LYS A 133 -3.25 -3.59 11.58
CA LYS A 133 -4.15 -2.83 12.46
C LYS A 133 -5.63 -3.19 12.33
N LYS A 134 -5.96 -4.25 11.59
CA LYS A 134 -7.33 -4.66 11.26
C LYS A 134 -8.14 -3.60 10.51
N ASP A 135 -7.50 -2.57 9.94
CA ASP A 135 -8.14 -1.59 9.05
C ASP A 135 -8.19 -2.13 7.61
N ARG A 136 -9.09 -3.09 7.40
CA ARG A 136 -9.27 -3.79 6.13
C ARG A 136 -9.66 -2.85 5.00
N ALA A 137 -10.38 -1.76 5.30
CA ALA A 137 -10.79 -0.76 4.31
C ALA A 137 -9.59 -0.06 3.70
N THR A 138 -8.72 0.44 4.57
CA THR A 138 -7.51 1.13 4.16
C THR A 138 -6.56 0.14 3.49
N ALA A 139 -6.39 -1.07 4.03
CA ALA A 139 -5.56 -2.10 3.41
C ALA A 139 -5.98 -2.39 1.96
N ALA A 140 -7.27 -2.71 1.74
CA ALA A 140 -7.81 -2.98 0.41
C ALA A 140 -7.60 -1.81 -0.55
N ARG A 141 -7.88 -0.57 -0.10
CA ARG A 141 -7.67 0.63 -0.92
C ARG A 141 -6.22 0.77 -1.34
N ARG A 142 -5.28 0.60 -0.40
CA ARG A 142 -3.84 0.74 -0.68
C ARG A 142 -3.35 -0.34 -1.62
N TYR A 143 -3.78 -1.59 -1.44
CA TYR A 143 -3.44 -2.65 -2.39
C TYR A 143 -3.96 -2.35 -3.79
N GLN A 144 -5.22 -1.90 -3.93
CA GLN A 144 -5.77 -1.48 -5.22
C GLN A 144 -4.99 -0.32 -5.85
N ASP A 145 -4.66 0.73 -5.07
CA ASP A 145 -3.88 1.87 -5.55
C ASP A 145 -2.47 1.46 -6.01
N ALA A 146 -1.82 0.53 -5.29
CA ALA A 146 -0.50 0.01 -5.64
C ALA A 146 -0.53 -0.81 -6.93
N LEU A 147 -1.52 -1.68 -7.10
CA LEU A 147 -1.70 -2.49 -8.30
C LEU A 147 -2.03 -1.62 -9.52
N ALA A 148 -2.94 -0.65 -9.36
CA ALA A 148 -3.26 0.30 -10.43
C ALA A 148 -2.02 1.09 -10.88
N LEU A 149 -1.15 1.49 -9.94
CA LEU A 149 0.11 2.15 -10.29
C LEU A 149 1.07 1.20 -11.02
N ALA A 150 1.19 -0.05 -10.58
CA ALA A 150 2.00 -1.06 -11.26
C ALA A 150 1.55 -1.29 -12.71
N ASP A 151 0.23 -1.29 -12.96
CA ASP A 151 -0.35 -1.45 -14.31
C ASP A 151 0.05 -0.33 -15.27
N THR A 152 0.45 0.84 -14.76
CA THR A 152 1.01 1.93 -15.58
C THR A 152 2.47 1.72 -15.99
N HIS A 153 3.11 0.62 -15.58
CA HIS A 153 4.49 0.30 -15.89
C HIS A 153 4.67 -1.21 -16.13
N PRO A 154 4.55 -1.67 -17.38
CA PRO A 154 4.58 -3.09 -17.73
C PRO A 154 5.74 -3.91 -17.14
N PRO A 155 6.99 -3.39 -17.01
CA PRO A 155 8.08 -4.13 -16.39
C PRO A 155 7.80 -4.62 -14.95
N PHE A 156 7.00 -3.88 -14.16
CA PHE A 156 6.62 -4.28 -12.79
C PHE A 156 5.49 -5.32 -12.72
N ASN A 157 4.99 -5.74 -13.89
CA ASN A 157 4.01 -6.80 -14.06
C ASN A 157 4.55 -7.97 -14.90
N SER A 158 5.86 -7.96 -15.20
CA SER A 158 6.48 -8.96 -16.04
C SER A 158 6.54 -10.32 -15.36
N LYS A 159 6.29 -11.40 -16.12
CA LYS A 159 6.58 -12.78 -15.69
C LYS A 159 8.09 -13.10 -15.75
N SER A 160 8.86 -12.24 -16.38
CA SER A 160 10.32 -12.37 -16.54
C SER A 160 10.96 -11.00 -16.27
N PRO A 161 10.94 -10.52 -15.02
CA PRO A 161 11.50 -9.22 -14.67
C PRO A 161 13.03 -9.23 -14.77
N LYS A 162 13.62 -8.07 -15.06
CA LYS A 162 15.07 -7.89 -14.97
C LYS A 162 15.53 -7.86 -13.52
N ALA A 163 16.77 -8.27 -13.30
CA ALA A 163 17.40 -8.20 -11.98
C ALA A 163 17.37 -6.78 -11.40
N GLY A 164 17.28 -6.72 -10.06
CA GLY A 164 17.21 -5.51 -9.27
C GLY A 164 15.78 -5.05 -9.05
N LEU A 165 15.48 -3.80 -9.43
CA LEU A 165 14.22 -3.14 -9.11
C LEU A 165 13.00 -3.88 -9.65
N GLU A 166 13.06 -4.39 -10.89
CA GLU A 166 11.91 -5.08 -11.49
C GLU A 166 11.61 -6.40 -10.75
N THR A 167 12.62 -7.23 -10.47
CA THR A 167 12.43 -8.49 -9.71
C THR A 167 11.81 -8.22 -8.35
N TRP A 168 12.34 -7.23 -7.61
CA TRP A 168 11.81 -6.89 -6.30
C TRP A 168 10.37 -6.40 -6.35
N VAL A 169 10.08 -5.43 -7.22
CA VAL A 169 8.75 -4.82 -7.30
C VAL A 169 7.74 -5.83 -7.85
N CYS A 170 8.10 -6.71 -8.78
CA CYS A 170 7.21 -7.78 -9.24
C CYS A 170 6.83 -8.73 -8.11
N ALA A 171 7.77 -9.08 -7.22
CA ALA A 171 7.47 -9.88 -6.04
C ALA A 171 6.50 -9.16 -5.08
N ASP A 172 6.74 -7.88 -4.79
CA ASP A 172 5.84 -7.05 -3.98
C ASP A 172 4.44 -6.91 -4.63
N VAL A 173 4.36 -6.73 -5.95
CA VAL A 173 3.11 -6.65 -6.71
C VAL A 173 2.34 -7.97 -6.62
N GLN A 174 3.02 -9.11 -6.77
CA GLN A 174 2.38 -10.42 -6.64
C GLN A 174 1.86 -10.64 -5.22
N GLN A 175 2.67 -10.35 -4.19
CA GLN A 175 2.24 -10.44 -2.80
C GLN A 175 1.06 -9.51 -2.50
N THR A 176 1.04 -8.31 -3.10
CA THR A 176 -0.08 -7.37 -3.00
C THR A 176 -1.37 -7.97 -3.59
N ARG A 177 -1.29 -8.66 -4.73
CA ARG A 177 -2.45 -9.36 -5.33
C ARG A 177 -2.98 -10.45 -4.42
N ASP A 178 -2.09 -11.28 -3.89
CA ASP A 178 -2.45 -12.40 -3.03
C ASP A 178 -3.11 -11.90 -1.73
N ASN A 179 -2.53 -10.87 -1.10
CA ASN A 179 -3.10 -10.24 0.08
C ASN A 179 -4.47 -9.62 -0.22
N LEU A 180 -4.64 -8.92 -1.34
CA LEU A 180 -5.93 -8.33 -1.72
C LEU A 180 -6.99 -9.41 -1.98
N LYS A 181 -6.61 -10.53 -2.61
CA LYS A 181 -7.50 -11.66 -2.84
C LYS A 181 -7.98 -12.26 -1.51
N ILE A 182 -7.06 -12.53 -0.58
CA ILE A 182 -7.40 -13.04 0.76
C ILE A 182 -8.34 -12.05 1.46
N LEU A 183 -8.07 -10.75 1.38
CA LEU A 183 -8.93 -9.71 1.96
C LEU A 183 -10.37 -9.85 1.47
N ILE A 184 -10.54 -9.83 0.14
CA ILE A 184 -11.84 -9.80 -0.52
C ILE A 184 -12.60 -11.10 -0.27
N ASP A 185 -11.92 -12.25 -0.35
CA ASP A 185 -12.53 -13.55 -0.13
C ASP A 185 -13.04 -13.68 1.32
N THR A 186 -12.24 -13.24 2.29
CA THR A 186 -12.65 -13.22 3.71
C THR A 186 -13.81 -12.25 3.96
N ASP A 187 -13.77 -11.04 3.39
CA ASP A 187 -14.88 -10.08 3.51
C ASP A 187 -16.19 -10.62 2.91
N THR A 188 -16.09 -11.30 1.77
CA THR A 188 -17.24 -11.89 1.08
C THR A 188 -17.86 -13.01 1.92
N LYS A 189 -17.03 -13.90 2.48
CA LYS A 189 -17.52 -14.97 3.39
C LYS A 189 -18.22 -14.40 4.60
N HIS A 190 -17.65 -13.37 5.22
CA HIS A 190 -18.24 -12.77 6.39
C HIS A 190 -19.55 -12.03 6.07
N ALA A 191 -19.66 -11.36 4.93
CA ALA A 191 -20.92 -10.75 4.48
C ALA A 191 -22.04 -11.79 4.31
N ILE A 192 -21.72 -12.96 3.75
CA ILE A 192 -22.64 -14.09 3.61
C ILE A 192 -23.11 -14.59 4.99
N ILE A 193 -22.19 -14.76 5.95
CA ILE A 193 -22.52 -15.19 7.32
C ILE A 193 -23.48 -14.20 8.01
N LEU A 194 -23.34 -12.91 7.73
CA LEU A 194 -24.18 -11.85 8.30
C LEU A 194 -25.54 -11.68 7.57
N GLY A 195 -25.81 -12.46 6.52
CA GLY A 195 -27.06 -12.37 5.74
C GLY A 195 -27.22 -11.06 4.96
N GLU A 196 -26.13 -10.36 4.64
CA GLU A 196 -26.20 -9.10 3.88
C GLU A 196 -26.21 -9.36 2.36
N GLU A 197 -27.31 -9.03 1.69
CA GLU A 197 -27.43 -9.10 0.22
C GLU A 197 -26.69 -7.97 -0.50
N THR A 198 -26.43 -6.85 0.18
CA THR A 198 -25.82 -5.65 -0.42
C THR A 198 -24.67 -5.13 0.42
N ILE A 199 -23.47 -5.31 -0.13
CA ILE A 199 -22.18 -4.82 0.33
C ILE A 199 -22.23 -3.27 0.42
N GLY A 200 -22.21 -2.67 1.63
CA GLY A 200 -22.35 -1.20 1.74
C GLY A 200 -22.51 -0.59 3.15
N ARG A 201 -21.94 -1.20 4.20
CA ARG A 201 -21.82 -0.53 5.50
C ARG A 201 -20.40 -0.59 6.03
N LYS A 202 -19.75 0.57 6.17
CA LYS A 202 -18.68 0.75 7.15
C LYS A 202 -19.26 0.65 8.57
N GLU A 203 -19.35 -0.58 9.09
CA GLU A 203 -19.68 -0.88 10.48
C GLU A 203 -18.69 -1.94 10.98
N THR A 204 -18.01 -1.69 12.09
CA THR A 204 -17.38 -2.77 12.87
C THR A 204 -18.53 -3.57 13.49
N ARG A 205 -18.58 -4.88 13.25
CA ARG A 205 -19.60 -5.76 13.83
C ARG A 205 -18.95 -6.95 14.51
N GLU A 206 -19.51 -7.35 15.64
CA GLU A 206 -19.18 -8.63 16.27
C GLU A 206 -19.67 -9.76 15.36
N LEU A 207 -18.80 -10.74 15.10
CA LEU A 207 -19.21 -11.91 14.34
C LEU A 207 -20.01 -12.86 15.26
N PRO A 208 -21.05 -13.54 14.73
CA PRO A 208 -21.72 -14.62 15.46
C PRO A 208 -20.77 -15.79 15.82
N LYS A 209 -19.66 -15.93 15.10
CA LYS A 209 -18.62 -16.95 15.33
C LYS A 209 -17.23 -16.34 15.09
N PRO A 210 -16.24 -16.58 15.97
CA PRO A 210 -14.90 -16.05 15.80
C PRO A 210 -14.26 -16.55 14.51
N SER A 211 -13.57 -15.65 13.80
CA SER A 211 -12.77 -16.02 12.65
C SER A 211 -11.49 -16.72 13.11
N VAL A 212 -11.24 -17.90 12.54
CA VAL A 212 -10.03 -18.68 12.78
C VAL A 212 -8.96 -18.17 11.84
N ARG A 213 -7.85 -17.68 12.39
CA ARG A 213 -6.67 -17.26 11.63
C ARG A 213 -5.51 -18.20 11.96
N PHE A 214 -4.89 -18.71 10.91
CA PHE A 214 -3.68 -19.51 11.00
C PHE A 214 -2.49 -18.57 10.83
N GLU A 215 -1.65 -18.49 11.86
CA GLU A 215 -0.46 -17.66 11.83
C GLU A 215 0.72 -18.43 11.18
N PRO A 216 1.76 -17.72 10.69
CA PRO A 216 2.91 -18.35 10.05
C PRO A 216 3.70 -19.32 10.94
N ASP A 217 3.63 -19.15 12.26
CA ASP A 217 4.26 -20.03 13.25
C ASP A 217 3.43 -21.30 13.55
N GLY A 218 2.29 -21.47 12.86
CA GLY A 218 1.37 -22.58 13.04
C GLY A 218 0.37 -22.38 14.18
N SER A 219 0.41 -21.26 14.90
CA SER A 219 -0.58 -20.94 15.92
C SER A 219 -1.94 -20.58 15.30
N ILE A 220 -2.99 -20.78 16.08
CA ILE A 220 -4.37 -20.46 15.70
C ILE A 220 -4.84 -19.30 16.56
N SER A 221 -5.16 -18.16 15.95
CA SER A 221 -5.82 -17.05 16.61
C SER A 221 -7.32 -17.05 16.32
N LEU A 222 -8.12 -16.75 17.34
CA LEU A 222 -9.57 -16.57 17.24
C LEU A 222 -9.86 -15.08 17.35
N ASP A 223 -10.48 -14.51 16.33
CA ASP A 223 -10.87 -13.10 16.31
C ASP A 223 -12.39 -12.99 16.23
N ASP A 224 -13.02 -12.66 17.36
CA ASP A 224 -14.46 -12.44 17.49
C ASP A 224 -14.89 -11.02 17.06
N GLN A 225 -13.93 -10.09 16.97
CA GLN A 225 -14.13 -8.73 16.49
C GLN A 225 -13.51 -8.49 15.11
N VAL A 226 -14.30 -8.73 14.06
CA VAL A 226 -13.86 -8.45 12.70
C VAL A 226 -14.43 -7.11 12.21
N SER A 227 -13.55 -6.16 11.91
CA SER A 227 -13.95 -4.90 11.27
C SER A 227 -14.25 -5.14 9.78
N PHE A 228 -15.50 -4.89 9.36
CA PHE A 228 -15.90 -5.04 7.96
C PHE A 228 -15.78 -3.73 7.19
N ALA A 229 -15.02 -3.79 6.11
CA ALA A 229 -14.94 -2.71 5.14
C ALA A 229 -15.61 -3.14 3.84
N THR A 230 -16.92 -3.37 3.92
CA THR A 230 -17.68 -3.81 2.76
C THR A 230 -17.89 -2.69 1.77
N ASP A 231 -17.93 -1.42 2.18
CA ASP A 231 -18.16 -0.30 1.25
C ASP A 231 -17.27 -0.40 -0.01
N VAL A 232 -17.94 -0.70 -1.13
CA VAL A 232 -17.37 -0.73 -2.48
C VAL A 232 -17.92 0.45 -3.26
N CYS A 233 -17.07 1.06 -4.06
CA CYS A 233 -17.52 2.04 -5.03
C CYS A 233 -18.34 1.33 -6.10
N TYR A 234 -19.61 1.72 -6.27
CA TYR A 234 -20.49 1.14 -7.30
C TYR A 234 -20.02 1.43 -8.73
N ALA A 235 -19.11 2.40 -8.92
CA ALA A 235 -18.57 2.74 -10.22
C ALA A 235 -17.31 1.93 -10.58
N CYS A 236 -16.39 1.75 -9.63
CA CYS A 236 -15.05 1.23 -9.91
C CYS A 236 -14.59 0.08 -9.01
N GLY A 237 -15.44 -0.40 -8.08
CA GLY A 237 -15.12 -1.49 -7.17
C GLY A 237 -14.05 -1.17 -6.13
N SER A 238 -13.51 0.06 -6.13
CA SER A 238 -12.57 0.53 -5.11
C SER A 238 -13.17 0.37 -3.72
N ARG A 239 -12.40 -0.11 -2.75
CA ARG A 239 -12.75 -0.12 -1.32
C ARG A 239 -12.09 1.07 -0.63
N GLY A 240 -12.56 1.48 0.54
CA GLY A 240 -11.92 2.60 1.27
C GLY A 240 -12.67 3.09 2.50
N ALA A 241 -11.91 3.67 3.44
CA ALA A 241 -12.43 4.12 4.73
C ALA A 241 -13.32 5.37 4.66
N LYS A 242 -13.31 6.11 3.55
CA LYS A 242 -14.15 7.30 3.32
C LYS A 242 -14.87 7.13 1.98
N MET A 243 -16.15 6.78 2.04
CA MET A 243 -17.04 6.77 0.88
C MET A 243 -18.24 7.65 1.12
N SER A 244 -18.71 8.31 0.06
CA SER A 244 -19.95 9.07 0.06
C SER A 244 -21.10 8.18 -0.41
N LYS A 245 -22.20 8.18 0.33
CA LYS A 245 -23.46 7.57 -0.11
C LYS A 245 -24.19 8.50 -1.08
N CYS A 246 -24.95 7.93 -2.01
CA CYS A 246 -25.88 8.70 -2.82
C CYS A 246 -26.87 9.42 -1.90
N SER A 247 -26.94 10.75 -1.99
CA SER A 247 -27.79 11.57 -1.11
C SER A 247 -29.28 11.26 -1.22
N LYS A 248 -29.71 10.68 -2.34
CA LYS A 248 -31.12 10.32 -2.60
C LYS A 248 -31.48 8.95 -2.02
N CYS A 249 -30.93 7.88 -2.61
CA CYS A 249 -31.32 6.51 -2.22
C CYS A 249 -30.57 5.97 -1.01
N LYS A 250 -29.45 6.59 -0.62
CA LYS A 250 -28.53 6.13 0.45
C LYS A 250 -27.98 4.70 0.29
N LYS A 251 -28.31 4.00 -0.81
CA LYS A 251 -27.87 2.62 -1.10
C LYS A 251 -26.53 2.54 -1.82
N ALA A 252 -26.33 3.33 -2.88
CA ALA A 252 -25.06 3.29 -3.62
C ALA A 252 -23.97 4.13 -2.93
N THR A 253 -22.76 3.59 -2.89
CA THR A 253 -21.54 4.20 -2.31
C THR A 253 -20.52 4.53 -3.39
N TYR A 254 -19.77 5.62 -3.19
CA TYR A 254 -18.78 6.13 -4.13
C TYR A 254 -17.52 6.58 -3.40
N CYS A 255 -16.35 6.28 -3.96
CA CYS A 255 -15.06 6.77 -3.45
C CYS A 255 -14.81 8.26 -3.74
N GLY A 256 -15.63 8.87 -4.60
CA GLY A 256 -15.53 10.29 -4.94
C GLY A 256 -16.62 10.74 -5.90
N ARG A 257 -16.69 12.06 -6.13
CA ARG A 257 -17.69 12.69 -7.00
C ARG A 257 -17.59 12.22 -8.46
N GLU A 258 -16.37 12.00 -8.94
CA GLU A 258 -16.11 11.51 -10.30
C GLU A 258 -16.77 10.15 -10.55
N CYS A 259 -16.57 9.20 -9.63
CA CYS A 259 -17.20 7.88 -9.69
C CYS A 259 -18.75 7.98 -9.59
N GLN A 260 -19.28 8.88 -8.77
CA GLN A 260 -20.72 9.10 -8.69
C GLN A 260 -21.29 9.60 -10.02
N LEU A 261 -20.61 10.56 -10.67
CA LEU A 261 -21.02 11.11 -11.96
C LEU A 261 -20.92 10.06 -13.07
N ALA A 262 -19.82 9.29 -13.10
CA ALA A 262 -19.62 8.22 -14.07
C ALA A 262 -20.69 7.12 -13.96
N HIS A 263 -21.12 6.77 -12.75
CA HIS A 263 -22.17 5.77 -12.52
C HIS A 263 -23.61 6.32 -12.67
N TRP A 264 -23.81 7.64 -12.65
CA TRP A 264 -25.15 8.24 -12.68
C TRP A 264 -26.05 7.78 -13.84
N PRO A 265 -25.56 7.63 -15.09
CA PRO A 265 -26.39 7.20 -16.21
C PRO A 265 -27.11 5.86 -15.97
N THR A 266 -26.41 4.89 -15.37
CA THR A 266 -26.98 3.57 -15.05
C THR A 266 -27.66 3.55 -13.68
N HIS A 267 -27.23 4.38 -12.73
CA HIS A 267 -27.80 4.44 -11.38
C HIS A 267 -29.13 5.20 -11.30
N LYS A 268 -29.41 6.15 -12.20
CA LYS A 268 -30.54 7.07 -12.09
C LYS A 268 -31.89 6.36 -11.97
N ALA A 269 -32.13 5.32 -12.78
CA ALA A 269 -33.36 4.54 -12.75
C ALA A 269 -33.54 3.77 -11.42
N PRO A 270 -32.60 2.91 -10.98
CA PRO A 270 -32.73 2.19 -9.71
C PRO A 270 -32.73 3.14 -8.50
N CYS A 271 -32.04 4.28 -8.56
CA CYS A 271 -32.06 5.29 -7.50
C CYS A 271 -33.48 5.80 -7.23
N LYS A 272 -34.25 6.09 -8.28
CA LYS A 272 -35.64 6.57 -8.16
C LYS A 272 -36.57 5.50 -7.60
N ALA A 273 -36.45 4.26 -8.08
CA ALA A 273 -37.30 3.15 -7.65
C ALA A 273 -37.20 2.87 -6.14
N VAL A 274 -36.00 3.02 -5.57
CA VAL A 274 -35.77 2.84 -4.13
C VAL A 274 -36.38 3.99 -3.32
N THR A 275 -36.24 5.23 -3.79
CA THR A 275 -36.79 6.40 -3.08
C THR A 275 -38.31 6.47 -3.10
N SER A 276 -38.97 5.89 -4.11
CA SER A 276 -40.43 5.79 -4.15
C SER A 276 -40.98 4.72 -3.20
N ALA A 277 -40.27 3.60 -3.04
CA ALA A 277 -40.70 2.49 -2.16
C ALA A 277 -40.53 2.77 -0.65
N SER A 278 -39.83 3.84 -0.27
CA SER A 278 -39.60 4.24 1.13
C SER A 278 -40.46 5.43 1.57
N ALA A 279 -41.37 5.88 0.70
CA ALA A 279 -42.33 6.97 0.94
C ALA A 279 -43.79 6.48 0.91
N SER A 280 -44.01 5.16 1.01
CA SER A 280 -45.30 4.46 1.14
C SER A 280 -45.27 3.63 2.41
#